data_AF-A0AB34PG91-F1
#
_entry.id   AF-A0AB34PG91-F1
#
_cell.length_a   1.000
_cell.length_b   1.000
_cell.length_c   1.000
_cell.angle_alpha   90.00
_cell.angle_beta   90.00
_cell.angle_gamma   90.00
#
_symmetry.space_group_name_H-M   'P 1'
#
loop_
_entity.id
_entity.type
_entity.pdbx_description
1 polymer ?
#
loop_
_entity_poly.entity_id
_entity_poly.type
_entity_poly.pdbx_seq_one_letter_code
_entity_poly.pdbx_strand_id
1 'polypeptide(L)' 'MDNSAGLFEQLQQRLACASEPLEVLNQFEAELLYAFPAEATSVVELVASWGHRLGVLTREDIDGFV' A
#
# COMPACT_ATOMS: atom_id res chain seq x y z
N MET A 1 -19.40 6.43 2.85
CA MET A 1 -18.26 7.38 2.93
C MET A 1 -17.10 6.68 2.26
N ASP A 2 -16.80 7.07 1.02
CA ASP A 2 -15.65 6.65 0.21
C ASP A 2 -14.32 7.00 0.91
N ASN A 3 -13.97 6.28 1.98
CA ASN A 3 -12.71 6.52 2.68
C ASN A 3 -11.50 5.88 1.94
N SER A 4 -11.77 4.88 1.10
CA SER A 4 -10.78 4.16 0.32
C SER A 4 -10.26 4.94 -0.89
N ALA A 5 -11.08 5.80 -1.51
CA ALA A 5 -10.64 6.68 -2.60
C ALA A 5 -9.57 7.68 -2.12
N GLY A 6 -9.78 8.27 -0.93
CA GLY A 6 -8.82 9.22 -0.35
C GLY A 6 -7.47 8.61 0.02
N LEU A 7 -7.45 7.37 0.52
CA LEU A 7 -6.21 6.67 0.87
C LEU A 7 -5.39 6.31 -0.36
N PHE A 8 -6.03 5.85 -1.44
CA PHE A 8 -5.34 5.55 -2.69
C PHE A 8 -4.72 6.80 -3.32
N GLU A 9 -5.45 7.92 -3.35
CA GLU A 9 -4.93 9.18 -3.87
C GLU A 9 -3.76 9.72 -3.03
N GLN A 10 -3.83 9.61 -1.70
CA GLN A 10 -2.71 9.95 -0.81
C GLN A 10 -1.47 9.10 -1.11
N LEU A 11 -1.64 7.79 -1.22
CA LEU A 11 -0.54 6.89 -1.57
C LEU A 11 0.06 7.25 -2.93
N GLN A 12 -0.78 7.47 -3.95
CA GLN A 12 -0.34 7.85 -5.29
C GLN A 12 0.45 9.17 -5.29
N GLN A 13 0.00 10.19 -4.56
CA GLN A 13 0.72 11.46 -4.44
C GLN A 13 2.05 11.32 -3.71
N ARG A 14 2.09 10.53 -2.61
CA ARG A 14 3.34 10.28 -1.89
C ARG A 14 4.34 9.56 -2.77
N LEU A 15 3.90 8.54 -3.52
CA LEU A 15 4.74 7.80 -4.46
C LEU A 15 5.23 8.66 -5.62
N ALA A 16 4.42 9.58 -6.14
CA ALA A 16 4.81 10.48 -7.23
C ALA A 16 5.96 11.44 -6.85
N CYS A 17 6.08 11.79 -5.56
CA CYS A 17 7.17 12.62 -5.04
C CYS A 17 8.28 11.80 -4.33
N ALA A 18 8.10 10.48 -4.19
CA ALA A 18 9.05 9.64 -3.47
C ALA A 18 10.26 9.31 -4.35
N SER A 19 11.47 9.49 -3.80
CA SER A 19 12.68 8.91 -4.41
C SER A 19 12.75 7.40 -4.17
N GLU A 20 12.13 6.91 -3.10
CA GLU A 20 12.11 5.51 -2.68
C GLU A 20 10.64 5.04 -2.52
N PRO A 21 9.99 4.62 -3.62
CA PRO A 21 8.56 4.29 -3.60
C PRO A 21 8.24 3.08 -2.71
N LEU A 22 9.16 2.12 -2.60
CA LEU A 22 8.97 0.92 -1.76
C LEU A 22 8.93 1.28 -0.26
N GLU A 23 9.80 2.18 0.21
CA GLU A 23 9.77 2.65 1.60
C GLU A 23 8.48 3.38 1.92
N VAL A 24 8.02 4.25 1.01
CA VAL A 24 6.75 4.97 1.19
C VAL A 24 5.57 4.01 1.25
N LEU A 25 5.57 2.96 0.43
CA LEU A 25 4.53 1.92 0.46
C LEU A 25 4.53 1.17 1.81
N ASN A 26 5.70 0.72 2.27
CA ASN A 26 5.86 0.03 3.55
C ASN A 26 5.46 0.91 4.75
N GLN A 27 5.83 2.18 4.73
CA GLN A 27 5.45 3.13 5.77
C GLN A 27 3.92 3.31 5.80
N PHE A 28 3.31 3.44 4.63
CA PHE A 28 1.86 3.59 4.51
C PHE A 28 1.10 2.35 4.99
N GLU A 29 1.62 1.14 4.69
CA GLU A 29 1.09 -0.11 5.25
C GLU A 29 1.15 -0.10 6.77
N ALA A 30 2.29 0.26 7.37
CA ALA A 30 2.44 0.32 8.82
C ALA A 30 1.47 1.34 9.46
N GLU A 31 1.23 2.49 8.83
CA GLU A 31 0.25 3.47 9.31
C GLU A 31 -1.17 2.90 9.28
N LEU A 32 -1.55 2.19 8.21
CA LEU A 32 -2.86 1.55 8.11
C LEU A 32 -3.02 0.38 9.09
N LEU A 33 -1.99 -0.43 9.28
CA LEU A 33 -1.99 -1.52 10.27
C LEU A 33 -2.14 -1.00 11.69
N TYR A 34 -1.52 0.14 11.99
CA TYR A 34 -1.67 0.80 13.28
C TYR A 34 -3.08 1.38 13.48
N ALA A 35 -3.67 1.97 12.44
CA ALA A 35 -5.02 2.53 12.49
C ALA A 35 -6.13 1.46 12.49
N PHE A 36 -5.90 0.34 11.80
CA PHE A 36 -6.85 -0.75 11.59
C PHE A 36 -6.22 -2.12 11.97
N PRO A 37 -5.85 -2.33 13.24
CA PRO A 37 -5.18 -3.56 13.67
C PRO A 37 -6.05 -4.81 13.53
N ALA A 38 -7.38 -4.65 13.52
CA ALA A 38 -8.32 -5.76 13.34
C ALA A 38 -8.42 -6.24 11.88
N GLU A 39 -8.00 -5.40 10.92
CA GLU A 39 -8.11 -5.65 9.47
C GLU A 39 -6.73 -5.85 8.83
N ALA A 40 -5.75 -6.30 9.63
CA ALA A 40 -4.35 -6.35 9.22
C ALA A 40 -4.13 -7.10 7.88
N THR A 41 -4.75 -8.26 7.73
CA THR A 41 -4.70 -9.03 6.47
C THR A 41 -5.24 -8.25 5.29
N SER A 42 -6.40 -7.62 5.45
CA SER A 42 -7.04 -6.84 4.38
C SER A 42 -6.25 -5.58 4.02
N VAL A 43 -5.60 -4.94 5.01
CA VAL A 43 -4.69 -3.82 4.78
C VAL A 43 -3.49 -4.25 3.95
N VAL A 44 -2.83 -5.34 4.31
CA VAL A 44 -1.67 -5.87 3.58
C VAL A 44 -2.05 -6.24 2.15
N GLU A 45 -3.16 -6.96 1.95
CA GLU A 45 -3.66 -7.30 0.61
C GLU A 45 -4.00 -6.07 -0.24
N LEU A 46 -4.59 -5.04 0.38
CA LEU A 46 -4.94 -3.79 -0.29
C LEU A 46 -3.70 -3.01 -0.71
N VAL A 47 -2.73 -2.86 0.20
CA VAL A 47 -1.48 -2.15 -0.07
C VAL A 47 -0.63 -2.90 -1.10
N ALA A 48 -0.55 -4.23 -1.01
CA ALA A 48 0.10 -5.05 -2.03
C ALA A 48 -0.55 -4.89 -3.42
N SER A 49 -1.89 -4.91 -3.47
CA SER A 49 -2.64 -4.68 -4.70
C SER A 49 -2.39 -3.29 -5.30
N TRP A 50 -2.30 -2.26 -4.46
CA TRP A 50 -1.97 -0.89 -4.89
C TRP A 50 -0.52 -0.75 -5.34
N GLY A 51 0.43 -1.33 -4.59
CA GLY A 51 1.85 -1.36 -4.95
C GLY A 51 2.08 -2.02 -6.30
N HIS A 52 1.42 -3.14 -6.58
CA HIS A 52 1.46 -3.79 -7.89
C HIS A 52 0.85 -2.90 -8.99
N ARG A 53 -0.32 -2.30 -8.73
CA ARG A 53 -1.01 -1.45 -9.72
C ARG A 53 -0.23 -0.19 -10.07
N LEU A 54 0.51 0.35 -9.10
CA LEU A 54 1.36 1.53 -9.28
C LEU A 54 2.76 1.16 -9.81
N GLY A 55 3.06 -0.12 -10.01
CA GLY A 55 4.34 -0.61 -10.51
C GLY A 55 5.48 -0.52 -9.50
N VAL A 56 5.17 -0.35 -8.20
CA VAL A 56 6.13 -0.29 -7.10
C VAL A 56 6.57 -1.69 -6.69
N LEU A 57 5.62 -2.62 -6.61
CA LEU A 57 5.89 -4.03 -6.34
C LEU A 57 6.02 -4.78 -7.66
N THR A 58 7.13 -5.52 -7.82
CA THR A 58 7.31 -6.43 -8.94
C THR A 58 6.57 -7.74 -8.66
N ARG A 59 6.26 -8.48 -9.72
CA ARG A 59 5.52 -9.75 -9.63
C ARG A 59 6.21 -10.79 -8.74
N GLU A 60 7.52 -10.66 -8.52
CA GLU A 60 8.32 -11.51 -7.63
C GLU A 60 7.99 -11.29 -6.15
N ASP A 61 7.58 -10.09 -5.74
CA ASP A 61 7.17 -9.78 -4.35
C ASP A 61 5.79 -10.38 -4.01
N ILE A 62 4.94 -10.59 -5.02
CA ILE A 62 3.55 -11.03 -4.86
C ILE A 62 3.45 -12.56 -4.79
N ASP A 63 4.38 -13.28 -5.41
CA ASP A 63 4.40 -14.75 -5.44
C ASP A 63 4.64 -15.35 -4.04
N GLY A 64 5.26 -14.60 -3.12
CA GLY A 64 5.48 -15.03 -1.74
C GLY A 64 4.25 -15.03 -0.83
N PHE A 65 3.08 -14.56 -1.31
CA PHE A 65 1.85 -14.42 -0.51
C PHE A 65 0.81 -15.53 -0.72
N VAL A 66 1.10 -16.57 -1.51
CA VAL A 66 0.20 -17.74 -1.75
C VAL A 66 0.51 -18.92 -0.85
#